data_AF-A0A2I2G5E3-F1
#
_entry.id   AF-A0A2I2G5E3-F1
#
_cell.length_a   1.000
_cell.length_b   1.000
_cell.length_c   1.000
_cell.angle_alpha   90.00
_cell.angle_beta   90.00
_cell.angle_gamma   90.00
#
_symmetry.space_group_name_H-M   'P 1'
#
loop_
_entity.id
_entity.type
_entity.pdbx_description
1 polymer ?
#
loop_
_entity_poly.entity_id
_entity_poly.type
_entity_poly.pdbx_seq_one_letter_code
_entity_poly.pdbx_strand_id
1 'polypeptide(L)' 'MSAPNQGRQSPDPERQTGAQQQEPPSSGNITSQLKGSSEQSRQEAQQGGLTSNPKHILEDVEAKKFTKGPGN' A
#
# COMPACT_ATOMS: atom_id res chain seq x y z
N MET A 1 -36.60 -3.95 -24.47
CA MET A 1 -36.16 -5.35 -24.28
C MET A 1 -35.78 -5.53 -22.82
N SER A 2 -36.46 -6.43 -22.11
CA SER A 2 -36.24 -6.69 -20.67
C SER A 2 -35.05 -7.62 -20.48
N ALA A 3 -34.23 -7.42 -19.43
CA ALA A 3 -33.15 -8.35 -19.10
C ALA A 3 -33.71 -9.77 -18.91
N PRO A 4 -33.09 -10.82 -19.48
CA PRO A 4 -33.66 -12.18 -19.51
C PRO A 4 -33.79 -12.83 -18.12
N ASN A 5 -33.30 -12.20 -17.05
CA ASN A 5 -33.45 -12.67 -15.68
C ASN A 5 -33.63 -11.50 -14.69
N GLN A 6 -34.70 -10.74 -14.85
CA GLN A 6 -35.13 -9.79 -13.81
C GLN A 6 -35.51 -10.59 -12.54
N GLY A 7 -34.96 -10.21 -11.38
CA GLY A 7 -35.38 -10.78 -10.09
C GLY A 7 -34.65 -12.04 -9.62
N ARG A 8 -33.40 -12.30 -10.02
CA ARG A 8 -32.58 -13.34 -9.36
C ARG A 8 -32.39 -12.95 -7.88
N GLN A 9 -33.12 -13.64 -7.00
CA GLN A 9 -32.92 -13.56 -5.55
C GLN A 9 -31.63 -14.31 -5.18
N SER A 10 -30.89 -13.79 -4.20
CA SER A 10 -29.73 -14.48 -3.65
C SER A 10 -30.16 -15.83 -3.06
N PRO A 11 -29.30 -16.87 -3.07
CA PRO A 11 -29.56 -18.10 -2.34
C PRO A 11 -29.79 -17.82 -0.85
N ASP A 12 -30.49 -18.72 -0.14
CA ASP A 12 -30.59 -18.65 1.33
C ASP A 12 -29.19 -18.60 1.96
N PRO A 13 -29.00 -17.92 3.11
CA PRO A 13 -27.68 -17.74 3.71
C PRO A 13 -26.87 -19.04 3.87
N GLU A 14 -27.53 -20.14 4.24
CA GLU A 14 -26.89 -21.46 4.39
C GLU A 14 -26.34 -22.04 3.07
N ARG A 15 -26.86 -21.57 1.93
CA ARG A 15 -26.48 -21.99 0.58
C ARG A 15 -25.63 -20.95 -0.14
N GLN A 16 -25.36 -19.80 0.50
CA GLN A 16 -24.48 -18.78 -0.05
C GLN A 16 -23.02 -19.22 0.09
N THR A 17 -22.22 -18.92 -0.94
CA THR A 17 -20.78 -19.19 -0.94
C THR A 17 -20.04 -18.24 0.01
N GLY A 18 -18.88 -18.64 0.53
CA GLY A 18 -18.05 -17.81 1.43
C GLY A 18 -17.80 -16.37 0.93
N ALA A 19 -17.56 -16.22 -0.39
CA ALA A 19 -17.40 -14.94 -1.09
C ALA A 19 -18.58 -13.95 -0.93
N GLN A 20 -19.78 -14.44 -0.62
CA GLN A 20 -20.99 -13.63 -0.43
C GLN A 20 -21.28 -13.33 1.05
N GLN A 21 -20.66 -14.08 1.96
CA GLN A 21 -20.97 -14.05 3.39
C GLN A 21 -19.97 -13.22 4.18
N GLN A 22 -18.73 -13.70 4.28
CA GLN A 22 -17.75 -13.20 5.25
C GLN A 22 -16.32 -13.17 4.71
N GLU A 23 -16.09 -13.65 3.49
CA GLU A 23 -14.75 -13.53 2.93
C GLU A 23 -14.43 -12.05 2.66
N PRO A 24 -13.24 -11.57 3.08
CA PRO A 24 -12.83 -10.23 2.76
C PRO A 24 -12.80 -10.06 1.24
N PRO A 25 -13.13 -8.87 0.70
CA PRO A 25 -13.21 -8.64 -0.74
C PRO A 25 -11.91 -8.93 -1.49
N SER A 26 -10.77 -8.95 -0.78
CA SER A 26 -9.45 -9.31 -1.29
C SER A 26 -9.16 -10.82 -1.31
N SER A 27 -10.03 -11.67 -0.76
CA SER A 27 -9.83 -13.13 -0.66
C SER A 27 -10.21 -13.91 -1.92
N GLY A 28 -10.59 -13.22 -3.00
CA GLY A 28 -11.01 -13.84 -4.26
C GLY A 28 -9.90 -14.58 -5.03
N ASN A 29 -10.14 -14.81 -6.33
CA ASN A 29 -9.29 -15.57 -7.27
C ASN A 29 -7.96 -14.88 -7.64
N ILE A 30 -7.29 -14.28 -6.66
CA ILE A 30 -5.96 -13.74 -6.81
C ILE A 30 -5.01 -14.94 -6.94
N THR A 31 -4.39 -15.09 -8.11
CA THR A 31 -3.37 -16.12 -8.33
C THR A 31 -2.26 -15.97 -7.31
N SER A 32 -1.59 -17.06 -6.93
CA SER A 32 -0.52 -17.02 -5.92
C SER A 32 0.62 -16.04 -6.24
N GLN A 33 0.77 -15.66 -7.52
CA GLN A 33 1.71 -14.64 -7.99
C GLN A 33 1.33 -13.21 -7.57
N LEU A 34 0.05 -12.94 -7.30
CA LEU A 34 -0.48 -11.64 -6.86
C LEU A 34 -0.84 -11.63 -5.36
N LYS A 35 -0.70 -12.76 -4.65
CA LYS A 35 -0.64 -12.77 -3.18
C LYS A 35 0.64 -12.03 -2.80
N GLY A 36 0.47 -10.74 -2.51
CA GLY A 36 1.56 -9.81 -2.25
C GLY A 36 2.62 -10.40 -1.35
N SER A 37 3.87 -10.17 -1.75
CA SER A 37 5.06 -10.45 -0.96
C SER A 37 4.88 -9.96 0.49
N SER A 38 5.48 -10.68 1.45
CA SER A 38 5.37 -10.40 2.88
C SER A 38 5.54 -8.90 3.20
N GLU A 39 4.87 -8.40 4.24
CA GLU A 39 4.95 -6.99 4.65
C GLU A 39 6.39 -6.45 4.72
N GLN A 40 7.35 -7.27 5.15
CA GLN A 40 8.79 -6.92 5.17
C GLN A 40 9.35 -6.64 3.77
N SER A 41 9.07 -7.50 2.79
CA SER A 41 9.54 -7.31 1.41
C SER A 41 8.91 -6.10 0.72
N ARG A 42 7.69 -5.70 1.13
CA ARG A 42 7.04 -4.48 0.66
C ARG A 42 7.68 -3.23 1.25
N GLN A 43 8.07 -3.26 2.53
CA GLN A 43 8.76 -2.15 3.18
C GLN A 43 10.13 -1.88 2.57
N GLU A 44 10.92 -2.93 2.33
CA GLU A 44 12.23 -2.82 1.69
C GLU A 44 12.12 -2.28 0.26
N ALA A 45 11.13 -2.73 -0.51
CA ALA A 45 10.88 -2.22 -1.86
C ALA A 45 10.39 -0.76 -1.88
N GLN A 46 9.62 -0.32 -0.88
CA GLN A 46 9.17 1.07 -0.77
C GLN A 46 10.29 2.02 -0.33
N GLN A 47 11.24 1.53 0.47
CA GLN A 47 12.32 2.34 1.02
C GLN A 47 13.58 2.35 0.14
N GLY A 48 13.83 1.28 -0.63
CA GLY A 48 15.05 1.11 -1.43
C GLY A 48 15.27 2.15 -2.55
N GLY A 49 14.25 2.93 -2.90
CA GLY A 49 14.32 4.01 -3.89
C GLY A 49 14.24 5.43 -3.30
N LEU A 50 14.07 5.58 -2.00
CA LEU A 50 13.98 6.89 -1.34
C LEU A 50 15.38 7.40 -1.01
N THR A 51 16.07 7.94 -2.01
CA THR A 51 17.30 8.72 -1.75
C THR A 51 16.93 10.02 -1.03
N SER A 52 17.75 10.47 -0.07
CA SER A 52 17.54 11.78 0.57
C SER A 52 17.44 12.88 -0.48
N ASN A 53 16.61 13.90 -0.19
CA ASN A 53 16.48 15.07 -1.06
C ASN A 53 17.86 15.69 -1.34
N PRO A 54 18.08 16.25 -2.54
CA PRO A 54 19.33 16.92 -2.86
C PRO A 54 19.59 18.08 -1.89
N LYS A 55 20.88 18.30 -1.59
CA LYS A 55 21.33 19.33 -0.65
C LYS A 55 20.82 20.72 -1.06
N HIS A 56 20.32 21.50 -0.10
CA HIS A 56 19.83 22.85 -0.40
C HIS A 56 21.00 23.83 -0.56
N ILE A 57 20.90 24.78 -1.49
CA ILE A 57 21.98 25.73 -1.82
C ILE A 57 22.46 26.59 -0.63
N LEU A 58 21.59 26.83 0.35
CA LEU A 58 21.90 27.66 1.53
C LEU A 58 22.40 26.84 2.73
N GLU A 59 22.32 25.50 2.67
CA GLU A 59 22.62 24.63 3.82
C GLU A 59 24.05 24.82 4.33
N ASP A 60 25.02 24.96 3.42
CA ASP A 60 26.43 25.23 3.77
C ASP A 60 26.66 26.63 4.33
N VAL A 61 25.88 27.61 3.87
CA VAL A 61 25.97 28.99 4.35
C VAL A 61 25.41 29.09 5.76
N GLU A 62 24.30 28.41 6.04
CA GLU A 62 23.69 28.36 7.36
C GLU A 62 24.55 27.57 8.35
N ALA A 63 25.05 26.39 7.97
CA ALA A 63 25.93 25.60 8.83
C ALA A 63 27.15 26.42 9.31
N LYS A 64 27.77 27.20 8.41
CA LYS A 64 28.91 28.08 8.74
C LYS A 64 28.57 29.22 9.70
N LYS A 65 27.31 29.68 9.75
CA LYS A 65 26.89 30.72 10.71
C LYS A 65 26.79 30.19 12.13
N PHE A 66 26.44 28.91 12.27
CA PHE A 66 26.20 28.27 13.56
C PHE A 66 27.35 27.34 14.00
N THR A 67 28.39 27.18 13.18
CA THR A 67 29.61 26.50 13.61
C THR A 67 30.30 27.31 14.69
N LYS A 68 30.31 26.78 15.91
CA LYS A 68 31.10 27.32 17.02
C LYS A 68 32.57 27.25 16.62
N GLY A 69 33.25 28.40 16.55
CA GLY A 69 34.70 28.45 16.35
C GLY A 69 35.42 27.69 17.47
N PRO A 70 36.70 27.30 17.28
CA PRO A 70 37.49 26.72 18.36
C PRO A 70 37.43 27.67 19.56
N GLY A 71 36.80 27.22 20.64
CA GLY A 71 36.57 28.04 21.83
C GLY A 71 37.89 28.46 22.47
N ASN A 72 37.92 29.68 23.00
CA ASN A 72 38.86 30.04 24.07
C ASN A 72 38.56 29.23 25.33
#